data_AF-A0A6L9ZZI8-F1
#
_entry.id   AF-A0A6L9ZZI8-F1
#
_cell.length_a   1.000
_cell.length_b   1.000
_cell.length_c   1.000
_cell.angle_alpha   90.00
_cell.angle_beta   90.00
_cell.angle_gamma   90.00
#
_symmetry.space_group_name_H-M   'P 1'
#
loop_
_entity.id
_entity.type
_entity.pdbx_description
1 polymer ?
#
loop_
_entity_poly.entity_id
_entity_poly.type
_entity_poly.pdbx_seq_one_letter_code
_entity_poly.pdbx_strand_id
1 'polypeptide(L)'
;IKKESVSEFIEELISIFDEYIDTQEFHFGLESLRQILKEANKKDSLPFIMGEKDSYLIKDFLQFYLRPIYLFNNSNHIFDNEDTISKIITSYKINDDGKEIKNYSFVNSQSNLFVQASDVFVGLMAKFTNYINTNSRDKIISDFDSLSEKQLNNIDSFINLILKSNNKNTGFLHQIDAYEEQTKIHLIPEIRRNQA
;
A
#
# COMPACT_ATOMS: atom_id res chain seq x y z
N ILE A 1 13.65 -18.46 2.97
CA ILE A 1 14.32 -19.06 4.16
C ILE A 1 14.39 -20.56 3.99
N LYS A 2 15.57 -21.16 4.20
CA LYS A 2 15.74 -22.62 4.14
C LYS A 2 15.40 -23.25 5.49
N LYS A 3 14.98 -24.52 5.47
CA LYS A 3 14.47 -25.22 6.67
C LYS A 3 15.48 -25.21 7.82
N GLU A 4 16.75 -25.42 7.50
CA GLU A 4 17.87 -25.46 8.43
C GLU A 4 18.12 -24.13 9.16
N SER A 5 17.67 -23.01 8.62
CA SER A 5 17.88 -21.67 9.19
C SER A 5 16.62 -21.09 9.84
N VAL A 6 15.52 -21.87 9.95
CA VAL A 6 14.25 -21.36 10.49
C VAL A 6 14.39 -20.93 11.96
N SER A 7 15.04 -21.73 12.80
CA SER A 7 15.21 -21.40 14.23
C SER A 7 16.08 -20.17 14.42
N GLU A 8 17.23 -20.12 13.75
CA GLU A 8 18.15 -18.97 13.79
C GLU A 8 17.43 -17.68 13.34
N PHE A 9 16.70 -17.74 12.22
CA PHE A 9 15.93 -16.59 11.74
C PHE A 9 14.87 -16.12 12.73
N ILE A 10 14.14 -17.05 13.37
CA ILE A 10 13.11 -16.70 14.36
C ILE A 10 13.75 -16.05 15.59
N GLU A 11 14.86 -16.59 16.07
CA GLU A 11 15.59 -16.04 17.22
C GLU A 11 16.12 -14.64 16.92
N GLU A 12 16.72 -14.43 15.75
CA GLU A 12 17.15 -13.11 15.29
C GLU A 12 15.96 -12.15 15.18
N LEU A 13 14.83 -12.58 14.60
CA LEU A 13 13.65 -11.75 14.45
C LEU A 13 13.06 -11.34 15.81
N ILE A 14 13.04 -12.24 16.78
CA ILE A 14 12.61 -11.92 18.15
C ILE A 14 13.57 -10.89 18.78
N SER A 15 14.88 -11.07 18.59
CA SER A 15 15.89 -10.16 19.14
C SER A 15 15.74 -8.71 18.66
N ILE A 16 15.22 -8.50 17.45
CA ILE A 16 14.99 -7.16 16.87
C ILE A 16 14.01 -6.35 17.72
N PHE A 17 13.00 -6.99 18.30
CA PHE A 17 11.95 -6.28 19.02
C PHE A 17 11.94 -6.51 20.53
N ASP A 18 12.87 -7.31 21.06
CA ASP A 18 12.94 -7.63 22.50
C ASP A 18 13.08 -6.38 23.37
N GLU A 19 13.84 -5.35 22.93
CA GLU A 19 13.99 -4.11 23.69
C GLU A 19 12.70 -3.29 23.83
N TYR A 20 11.73 -3.51 22.93
CA TYR A 20 10.45 -2.81 22.91
C TYR A 20 9.34 -3.58 23.62
N ILE A 21 9.56 -4.83 24.03
CA ILE A 21 8.49 -5.71 24.52
C ILE A 21 7.83 -5.18 25.79
N ASP A 22 8.59 -4.48 26.64
CA ASP A 22 8.08 -3.88 27.88
C ASP A 22 7.51 -2.47 27.67
N THR A 23 7.54 -1.94 26.44
CA THR A 23 6.89 -0.68 26.10
C THR A 23 5.38 -0.90 26.12
N GLN A 24 4.68 -0.23 27.04
CA GLN A 24 3.24 -0.45 27.28
C GLN A 24 2.39 -0.41 26.00
N GLU A 25 2.71 0.49 25.08
CA GLU A 25 2.01 0.64 23.79
C GLU A 25 2.15 -0.59 22.89
N PHE A 26 3.34 -1.22 22.88
CA PHE A 26 3.66 -2.32 21.97
C PHE A 26 3.54 -3.70 22.61
N HIS A 27 3.50 -3.78 23.94
CA HIS A 27 3.60 -5.00 24.72
C HIS A 27 2.66 -6.11 24.23
N PHE A 28 1.37 -5.82 24.09
CA PHE A 28 0.40 -6.81 23.67
C PHE A 28 0.69 -7.37 22.26
N GLY A 29 1.02 -6.49 21.31
CA GLY A 29 1.30 -6.87 19.93
C GLY A 29 2.60 -7.65 19.79
N LEU A 30 3.67 -7.17 20.42
CA LEU A 30 4.99 -7.82 20.37
C LEU A 30 5.01 -9.14 21.15
N GLU A 31 4.32 -9.23 22.29
CA GLU A 31 4.18 -10.50 23.01
C GLU A 31 3.42 -11.53 22.17
N SER A 32 2.31 -11.10 21.54
CA SER A 32 1.53 -11.97 20.65
C SER A 32 2.39 -12.49 19.49
N LEU A 33 3.15 -11.59 18.84
CA LEU A 33 4.07 -11.95 17.76
C LEU A 33 5.15 -12.92 18.26
N ARG A 34 5.75 -12.67 19.42
CA ARG A 34 6.76 -13.54 20.03
C ARG A 34 6.24 -14.95 20.27
N GLN A 35 5.01 -15.10 20.77
CA GLN A 35 4.40 -16.40 20.99
C GLN A 35 4.12 -17.12 19.66
N ILE A 36 3.59 -16.42 18.65
CA ILE A 36 3.39 -16.98 17.31
C ILE A 36 4.71 -17.48 16.72
N LEU A 37 5.78 -16.70 16.83
CA LEU A 37 7.11 -17.06 16.35
C LEU A 37 7.68 -18.28 17.09
N LYS A 38 7.53 -18.35 18.41
CA LYS A 38 7.92 -19.53 19.21
C LYS A 38 7.15 -20.79 18.79
N GLU A 39 5.85 -20.68 18.52
CA GLU A 39 5.05 -21.81 18.00
C GLU A 39 5.45 -22.21 16.59
N ALA A 40 5.79 -21.25 15.73
CA ALA A 40 6.32 -21.53 14.39
C ALA A 40 7.69 -22.24 14.47
N ASN A 41 8.53 -21.85 15.43
CA ASN A 41 9.83 -22.47 15.65
C ASN A 41 9.69 -23.96 16.01
N LYS A 42 8.75 -24.30 16.90
CA LYS A 42 8.45 -25.72 17.23
C LYS A 42 8.05 -26.57 16.03
N LYS A 43 7.55 -25.95 14.96
CA LYS A 43 7.12 -26.62 13.73
C LYS A 43 8.19 -26.62 12.64
N ASP A 44 9.33 -25.98 12.86
CA ASP A 44 10.38 -25.75 11.84
C ASP A 44 9.81 -25.24 10.51
N SER A 45 8.78 -24.38 10.57
CA SER A 45 8.04 -23.97 9.39
C SER A 45 7.49 -22.56 9.48
N LEU A 46 7.84 -21.76 8.48
CA LEU A 46 7.30 -20.43 8.18
C LEU A 46 6.71 -20.45 6.77
N PRO A 47 5.52 -21.04 6.59
CA PRO A 47 4.99 -21.44 5.27
C PRO A 47 4.82 -20.29 4.27
N PHE A 48 4.68 -19.05 4.75
CA PHE A 48 4.50 -17.86 3.90
C PHE A 48 5.80 -17.21 3.43
N ILE A 49 6.95 -17.61 3.98
CA ILE A 49 8.27 -17.01 3.66
C ILE A 49 9.36 -18.06 3.38
N MET A 50 8.95 -19.33 3.31
CA MET A 50 9.77 -20.46 2.90
C MET A 50 9.44 -20.87 1.46
N GLY A 51 10.41 -21.47 0.76
CA GLY A 51 10.22 -21.96 -0.61
C GLY A 51 10.24 -20.86 -1.69
N GLU A 52 10.45 -19.61 -1.30
CA GLU A 52 10.64 -18.48 -2.22
C GLU A 52 12.04 -18.47 -2.84
N LYS A 53 12.16 -17.78 -3.98
CA LYS A 53 13.43 -17.65 -4.70
C LYS A 53 14.39 -16.71 -3.96
N ASP A 54 15.61 -17.18 -3.72
CA ASP A 54 16.66 -16.38 -3.07
C ASP A 54 16.89 -15.04 -3.82
N SER A 55 17.10 -13.97 -3.06
CA SER A 55 17.33 -12.60 -3.54
C SER A 55 16.15 -11.93 -4.25
N TYR A 56 14.94 -12.49 -4.16
CA TYR A 56 13.71 -11.82 -4.61
C TYR A 56 12.92 -11.33 -3.41
N LEU A 57 12.76 -10.02 -3.28
CA LEU A 57 11.88 -9.42 -2.27
C LEU A 57 10.42 -9.40 -2.74
N ILE A 58 10.20 -9.00 -3.99
CA ILE A 58 8.90 -8.96 -4.66
C ILE A 58 9.08 -9.59 -6.03
N LYS A 59 8.29 -10.62 -6.33
CA LYS A 59 8.36 -11.36 -7.61
C LYS A 59 7.89 -10.49 -8.77
N ASP A 60 6.71 -9.92 -8.63
CA ASP A 60 6.07 -9.03 -9.60
C ASP A 60 4.95 -8.21 -8.90
N PHE A 61 4.32 -7.34 -9.68
CA PHE A 61 3.23 -6.45 -9.23
C PHE A 61 1.87 -6.85 -9.80
N LEU A 62 1.73 -8.08 -10.30
CA LEU A 62 0.53 -8.58 -10.98
C LEU A 62 -0.75 -8.36 -10.17
N GLN A 63 -0.70 -8.61 -8.87
CA GLN A 63 -1.83 -8.47 -7.95
C GLN A 63 -2.46 -7.08 -8.00
N PHE A 64 -1.67 -6.03 -8.22
CA PHE A 64 -2.17 -4.66 -8.27
C PHE A 64 -2.97 -4.37 -9.55
N TYR A 65 -2.73 -5.12 -10.63
CA TYR A 65 -3.51 -5.04 -11.86
C TYR A 65 -4.73 -5.96 -11.82
N LEU A 66 -4.61 -7.15 -11.24
CA LEU A 66 -5.73 -8.09 -11.09
C LEU A 66 -6.82 -7.52 -10.18
N ARG A 67 -6.43 -6.86 -9.08
CA ARG A 67 -7.38 -6.34 -8.09
C ARG A 67 -8.51 -5.49 -8.67
N PRO A 68 -8.25 -4.40 -9.41
CA PRO A 68 -9.33 -3.59 -9.98
C PRO A 68 -10.19 -4.37 -10.98
N ILE A 69 -9.61 -5.30 -11.75
CA ILE A 69 -10.32 -6.11 -12.76
C ILE A 69 -11.45 -6.93 -12.11
N TYR A 70 -11.14 -7.69 -11.06
CA TYR A 70 -12.14 -8.54 -10.40
C TYR A 70 -13.00 -7.77 -9.38
N LEU A 71 -12.46 -6.72 -8.74
CA LEU A 71 -13.20 -5.95 -7.73
C LEU A 71 -14.25 -5.04 -8.38
N PHE A 72 -13.96 -4.52 -9.56
CA PHE A 72 -14.84 -3.64 -10.33
C PHE A 72 -15.15 -4.28 -11.70
N ASN A 73 -15.75 -5.47 -11.65
CA ASN A 73 -16.12 -6.28 -12.83
C ASN A 73 -17.04 -5.56 -13.84
N ASN A 74 -17.78 -4.54 -13.39
CA ASN A 74 -18.66 -3.71 -14.22
C ASN A 74 -17.99 -2.43 -14.77
N SER A 75 -16.73 -2.17 -14.42
CA SER A 75 -15.94 -1.04 -14.94
C SER A 75 -15.02 -1.48 -16.07
N ASN A 76 -14.62 -0.53 -16.94
CA ASN A 76 -13.55 -0.75 -17.92
C ASN A 76 -12.24 -0.17 -17.39
N HIS A 77 -11.18 -0.99 -17.38
CA HIS A 77 -9.86 -0.64 -16.87
C HIS A 77 -8.89 -0.41 -18.02
N ILE A 78 -8.21 0.73 -18.02
CA ILE A 78 -7.20 1.07 -19.03
C ILE A 78 -5.88 1.23 -18.31
N PHE A 79 -4.94 0.35 -18.61
CA PHE A 79 -3.59 0.37 -18.03
C PHE A 79 -2.58 0.93 -19.03
N ASP A 80 -1.52 1.57 -18.53
CA ASP A 80 -0.34 1.83 -19.36
C ASP A 80 0.29 0.50 -19.79
N ASN A 81 0.94 0.51 -20.95
CA ASN A 81 1.55 -0.69 -21.49
C ASN A 81 2.78 -1.10 -20.68
N GLU A 82 2.64 -2.20 -19.96
CA GLU A 82 3.73 -2.88 -19.27
C GLU A 82 3.82 -4.30 -19.89
N ASP A 83 4.88 -4.55 -20.65
CA ASP A 83 4.99 -5.75 -21.49
C ASP A 83 5.04 -7.06 -20.70
N THR A 84 5.54 -7.04 -19.46
CA THR A 84 5.73 -8.23 -18.62
C THR A 84 4.41 -8.67 -18.01
N ILE A 85 3.77 -7.79 -17.26
CA ILE A 85 2.46 -7.88 -16.65
C ILE A 85 1.38 -8.10 -17.70
N SER A 86 1.40 -7.41 -18.85
CA SER A 86 0.43 -7.64 -19.92
C SER A 86 0.45 -9.10 -20.40
N LYS A 87 1.66 -9.67 -20.61
CA LYS A 87 1.83 -11.10 -20.96
C LYS A 87 1.39 -12.03 -19.83
N ILE A 88 1.69 -11.68 -18.59
CA ILE A 88 1.31 -12.50 -17.42
C ILE A 88 -0.22 -12.49 -17.26
N ILE A 89 -0.87 -11.33 -17.26
CA ILE A 89 -2.34 -11.22 -17.11
C ILE A 89 -3.08 -11.95 -18.22
N THR A 90 -2.65 -11.80 -19.47
CA THR A 90 -3.29 -12.47 -20.62
C THR A 90 -3.15 -13.99 -20.58
N SER A 91 -2.25 -14.55 -19.76
CA SER A 91 -2.17 -15.99 -19.51
C SER A 91 -3.22 -16.50 -18.51
N TYR A 92 -3.86 -15.61 -17.75
CA TYR A 92 -4.92 -15.99 -16.79
C TYR A 92 -6.31 -15.90 -17.44
N LYS A 93 -7.17 -16.86 -17.07
CA LYS A 93 -8.60 -16.79 -17.34
C LYS A 93 -9.35 -16.41 -16.06
N ILE A 94 -9.72 -15.14 -15.94
CA ILE A 94 -10.46 -14.61 -14.80
C ILE A 94 -11.95 -14.82 -15.08
N ASN A 95 -12.64 -15.61 -14.25
CA ASN A 95 -14.07 -15.85 -14.38
C ASN A 95 -14.81 -15.33 -13.15
N ASP A 96 -15.98 -14.75 -13.37
CA ASP A 96 -16.95 -14.37 -12.35
C ASP A 96 -18.31 -14.93 -12.76
N ASP A 97 -18.90 -15.73 -11.89
CA ASP A 97 -20.14 -16.49 -12.14
C ASP A 97 -20.18 -17.23 -13.49
N GLY A 98 -19.08 -17.93 -13.82
CA GLY A 98 -18.93 -18.67 -15.07
C GLY A 98 -18.71 -17.82 -16.33
N LYS A 99 -18.71 -16.49 -16.21
CA LYS A 99 -18.41 -15.55 -17.30
C LYS A 99 -16.98 -15.04 -17.20
N GLU A 100 -16.27 -15.10 -18.32
CA GLU A 100 -14.92 -14.55 -18.40
C GLU A 100 -14.93 -13.02 -18.34
N ILE A 101 -14.10 -12.44 -17.46
CA ILE A 101 -13.91 -11.00 -17.33
C ILE A 101 -12.92 -10.51 -18.39
N LYS A 102 -13.37 -9.60 -19.26
CA LYS A 102 -12.58 -8.98 -20.34
C LYS A 102 -12.64 -7.45 -20.31
N ASN A 103 -12.78 -6.90 -19.11
CA ASN A 103 -13.05 -5.48 -18.89
C ASN A 103 -11.76 -4.64 -18.75
N TYR A 104 -10.65 -5.07 -19.36
CA TYR A 104 -9.38 -4.35 -19.27
C TYR A 104 -8.65 -4.29 -20.61
N SER A 105 -7.82 -3.27 -20.77
CA SER A 105 -6.92 -3.10 -21.90
C SER A 105 -5.61 -2.44 -21.50
N PHE A 106 -4.59 -2.61 -22.34
CA PHE A 106 -3.29 -1.95 -22.24
C PHE A 106 -3.13 -0.98 -23.41
N VAL A 107 -2.70 0.24 -23.13
CA VAL A 107 -2.52 1.29 -24.15
C VAL A 107 -1.16 1.94 -24.00
N ASN A 108 -0.63 2.49 -25.10
CA ASN A 108 0.58 3.30 -25.05
C ASN A 108 0.26 4.66 -24.41
N SER A 109 0.92 4.99 -23.28
CA SER A 109 0.77 6.28 -22.61
C SER A 109 0.93 7.49 -23.54
N GLN A 110 1.81 7.44 -24.54
CA GLN A 110 2.02 8.56 -25.47
C GLN A 110 0.77 8.94 -26.27
N SER A 111 -0.15 8.00 -26.48
CA SER A 111 -1.39 8.23 -27.23
C SER A 111 -2.64 8.35 -26.34
N ASN A 112 -2.51 8.25 -25.01
CA ASN A 112 -3.63 8.31 -24.09
C ASN A 112 -3.44 9.37 -23.00
N LEU A 113 -4.20 10.47 -23.09
CA LEU A 113 -4.12 11.59 -22.14
C LEU A 113 -4.49 11.19 -20.70
N PHE A 114 -5.42 10.24 -20.51
CA PHE A 114 -5.84 9.82 -19.17
C PHE A 114 -4.77 8.98 -18.49
N VAL A 115 -4.05 8.15 -19.25
CA VAL A 115 -2.89 7.42 -18.72
C VAL A 115 -1.79 8.41 -18.32
N GLN A 116 -1.47 9.41 -19.16
CA GLN A 116 -0.51 10.46 -18.79
C GLN A 116 -0.94 11.25 -17.55
N ALA A 117 -2.23 11.58 -17.42
CA ALA A 117 -2.77 12.24 -16.24
C ALA A 117 -2.65 11.36 -14.99
N SER A 118 -2.83 10.03 -15.14
CA SER A 118 -2.60 9.06 -14.08
C SER A 118 -1.15 9.09 -13.59
N ASP A 119 -0.16 9.17 -14.48
CA ASP A 119 1.26 9.23 -14.08
C ASP A 119 1.57 10.46 -13.23
N VAL A 120 1.02 11.63 -13.62
CA VAL A 120 1.16 12.86 -12.84
C VAL A 120 0.52 12.70 -11.46
N PHE A 121 -0.68 12.14 -11.41
CA PHE A 121 -1.40 11.94 -10.15
C PHE A 121 -0.68 10.95 -9.23
N VAL A 122 -0.20 9.82 -9.76
CA VAL A 122 0.57 8.82 -9.01
C VAL A 122 1.90 9.42 -8.53
N GLY A 123 2.55 10.25 -9.33
CA GLY A 123 3.75 10.99 -8.92
C GLY A 123 3.49 11.94 -7.75
N LEU A 124 2.39 12.70 -7.80
CA LEU A 124 1.96 13.54 -6.67
C LEU A 124 1.65 12.69 -5.44
N MET A 125 0.96 11.56 -5.62
CA MET A 125 0.66 10.66 -4.51
C MET A 125 1.91 10.11 -3.85
N ALA A 126 2.88 9.66 -4.64
CA ALA A 126 4.14 9.15 -4.11
C ALA A 126 4.91 10.19 -3.31
N LYS A 127 4.94 11.46 -3.76
CA LYS A 127 5.56 12.55 -2.99
C LYS A 127 4.83 12.83 -1.69
N PHE A 128 3.50 12.84 -1.74
CA PHE A 128 2.67 13.11 -0.58
C PHE A 128 2.76 11.99 0.47
N THR A 129 2.61 10.73 0.08
CA THR A 129 2.72 9.59 1.01
C THR A 129 4.13 9.49 1.57
N ASN A 130 5.18 9.70 0.76
CA ASN A 130 6.54 9.76 1.27
C ASN A 130 6.73 10.87 2.32
N TYR A 131 6.16 12.06 2.10
CA TYR A 131 6.21 13.14 3.07
C TYR A 131 5.51 12.75 4.38
N ILE A 132 4.27 12.25 4.31
CA ILE A 132 3.53 11.82 5.50
C ILE A 132 4.28 10.72 6.27
N ASN A 133 4.82 9.73 5.54
CA ASN A 133 5.45 8.56 6.14
C ASN A 133 6.81 8.86 6.78
N THR A 134 7.46 9.96 6.40
CA THR A 134 8.80 10.33 6.89
C THR A 134 8.78 11.46 7.92
N ASN A 135 7.60 11.97 8.29
CA ASN A 135 7.46 13.09 9.23
C ASN A 135 6.51 12.74 10.39
N SER A 136 6.82 13.32 11.55
CA SER A 136 5.94 13.24 12.73
C SER A 136 4.69 14.08 12.55
N ARG A 137 3.64 13.78 13.31
CA ARG A 137 2.38 14.56 13.30
C ARG A 137 2.63 16.04 13.59
N ASP A 138 3.42 16.34 14.61
CA ASP A 138 3.74 17.73 15.00
C ASP A 138 4.47 18.49 13.89
N LYS A 139 5.40 17.81 13.20
CA LYS A 139 6.09 18.40 12.04
C LYS A 139 5.13 18.67 10.89
N ILE A 140 4.23 17.73 10.60
CA ILE A 140 3.20 17.92 9.55
C ILE A 140 2.32 19.13 9.88
N ILE A 141 1.85 19.25 11.12
CA ILE A 141 1.05 20.39 11.58
C ILE A 141 1.83 21.71 11.38
N SER A 142 3.06 21.78 11.89
CA SER A 142 3.90 22.97 11.79
C SER A 142 4.22 23.36 10.34
N ASP A 143 4.48 22.39 9.46
CA ASP A 143 4.77 22.67 8.06
C ASP A 143 3.51 23.22 7.36
N PHE A 144 2.32 22.68 7.64
CA PHE A 144 1.06 23.14 7.08
C PHE A 144 0.67 24.54 7.56
N ASP A 145 0.95 24.89 8.83
CA ASP A 145 0.76 26.24 9.36
C ASP A 145 1.63 27.30 8.66
N SER A 146 2.76 26.87 8.08
CA SER A 146 3.69 27.76 7.37
C SER A 146 3.38 27.95 5.88
N LEU A 147 2.41 27.21 5.32
CA LEU A 147 2.09 27.27 3.90
C LEU A 147 1.41 28.58 3.52
N SER A 148 1.77 29.12 2.36
CA SER A 148 1.02 30.22 1.76
C SER A 148 -0.40 29.80 1.37
N GLU A 149 -1.31 30.77 1.27
CA GLU A 149 -2.69 30.54 0.85
C GLU A 149 -2.79 29.75 -0.47
N LYS A 150 -1.93 30.06 -1.46
CA LYS A 150 -1.90 29.33 -2.73
C LYS A 150 -1.49 27.86 -2.54
N GLN A 151 -0.51 27.59 -1.68
CA GLN A 151 -0.08 26.21 -1.39
C GLN A 151 -1.17 25.45 -0.63
N LEU A 152 -1.84 26.09 0.33
CA LEU A 152 -2.98 25.53 1.05
C LEU A 152 -4.13 25.17 0.10
N ASN A 153 -4.53 26.08 -0.78
CA ASN A 153 -5.61 25.82 -1.74
C ASN A 153 -5.28 24.66 -2.70
N ASN A 154 -4.01 24.53 -3.10
CA ASN A 154 -3.56 23.42 -3.95
C ASN A 154 -3.62 22.08 -3.22
N ILE A 155 -3.09 22.00 -1.99
CA ILE A 155 -3.10 20.75 -1.23
C ILE A 155 -4.52 20.38 -0.80
N ASP A 156 -5.35 21.35 -0.44
CA ASP A 156 -6.77 21.14 -0.16
C ASP A 156 -7.49 20.52 -1.36
N SER A 157 -7.24 21.03 -2.57
CA SER A 157 -7.83 20.48 -3.80
C SER A 157 -7.44 19.01 -4.02
N PHE A 158 -6.18 18.69 -3.77
CA PHE A 158 -5.64 17.34 -3.91
C PHE A 158 -6.23 16.37 -2.86
N ILE A 159 -6.23 16.76 -1.58
CA ILE A 159 -6.78 15.96 -0.49
C ILE A 159 -8.28 15.76 -0.65
N ASN A 160 -9.01 16.81 -1.04
CA ASN A 160 -10.44 16.71 -1.31
C ASN A 160 -10.75 15.71 -2.43
N LEU A 161 -9.91 15.62 -3.47
CA LEU A 161 -10.06 14.63 -4.53
C LEU A 161 -9.90 13.20 -3.99
N ILE A 162 -8.89 12.96 -3.15
CA ILE A 162 -8.64 11.66 -2.51
C ILE A 162 -9.82 11.28 -1.60
N LEU A 163 -10.24 12.18 -0.71
CA LEU A 163 -11.35 11.95 0.21
C LEU A 163 -12.67 11.72 -0.52
N LYS A 164 -12.95 12.49 -1.58
CA LYS A 164 -14.14 12.30 -2.42
C LYS A 164 -14.14 10.92 -3.08
N SER A 165 -12.99 10.46 -3.56
CA SER A 165 -12.84 9.12 -4.13
C SER A 165 -13.08 8.03 -3.09
N ASN A 166 -12.47 8.15 -1.91
CA ASN A 166 -12.67 7.23 -0.79
C ASN A 166 -14.14 7.14 -0.34
N ASN A 167 -14.80 8.29 -0.21
CA ASN A 167 -16.21 8.37 0.18
C ASN A 167 -17.14 7.79 -0.89
N LYS A 168 -16.75 7.85 -2.17
CA LYS A 168 -17.51 7.23 -3.25
C LYS A 168 -17.40 5.71 -3.22
N ASN A 169 -16.20 5.19 -3.02
CA ASN A 169 -15.93 3.77 -2.85
C ASN A 169 -14.54 3.58 -2.20
N THR A 170 -14.48 2.97 -1.02
CA THR A 170 -13.22 2.74 -0.31
C THR A 170 -12.26 1.84 -1.09
N GLY A 171 -12.76 1.01 -2.00
CA GLY A 171 -11.96 0.17 -2.88
C GLY A 171 -11.11 0.91 -3.92
N PHE A 172 -11.41 2.20 -4.19
CA PHE A 172 -10.62 3.05 -5.10
C PHE A 172 -9.26 3.43 -4.54
N LEU A 173 -9.14 3.50 -3.21
CA LEU A 173 -7.85 3.68 -2.55
C LEU A 173 -7.40 2.33 -2.02
N HIS A 174 -6.33 1.79 -2.62
CA HIS A 174 -5.69 0.59 -2.11
C HIS A 174 -4.38 0.96 -1.44
N GLN A 175 -4.40 1.02 -0.11
CA GLN A 175 -3.23 1.29 0.72
C GLN A 175 -2.76 -0.01 1.37
N ILE A 176 -1.45 -0.23 1.38
CA ILE A 176 -0.77 -1.35 2.06
C ILE A 176 0.12 -0.86 3.20
N ASP A 177 0.08 0.45 3.48
CA ASP A 177 0.86 1.09 4.54
C ASP A 177 0.37 0.67 5.93
N ALA A 178 1.21 0.87 6.95
CA ALA A 178 0.83 0.66 8.33
C ALA A 178 -0.37 1.56 8.72
N TYR A 179 -1.22 1.07 9.64
CA TYR A 179 -2.40 1.79 10.08
C TYR A 179 -2.06 3.20 10.60
N GLU A 180 -0.97 3.34 11.35
CA GLU A 180 -0.51 4.64 11.84
C GLU A 180 -0.28 5.64 10.71
N GLU A 181 0.38 5.21 9.63
CA GLU A 181 0.64 6.06 8.46
C GLU A 181 -0.63 6.43 7.72
N GLN A 182 -1.56 5.48 7.57
CA GLN A 182 -2.86 5.74 6.97
C GLN A 182 -3.63 6.82 7.74
N THR A 183 -3.56 6.84 9.07
CA THR A 183 -4.30 7.83 9.87
C THR A 183 -3.76 9.26 9.73
N LYS A 184 -2.49 9.45 9.34
CA LYS A 184 -1.91 10.79 9.19
C LYS A 184 -2.55 11.60 8.05
N ILE A 185 -3.15 10.96 7.05
CA ILE A 185 -3.89 11.67 5.98
C ILE A 185 -5.08 12.47 6.53
N HIS A 186 -5.65 12.03 7.66
CA HIS A 186 -6.79 12.66 8.30
C HIS A 186 -6.41 13.88 9.16
N LEU A 187 -5.12 14.07 9.45
CA LEU A 187 -4.62 15.26 10.15
C LEU A 187 -4.86 16.53 9.35
N ILE A 188 -4.81 16.47 8.03
CA ILE A 188 -4.92 17.66 7.18
C ILE A 188 -6.32 18.29 7.31
N PRO A 189 -7.43 17.56 7.15
CA PRO A 189 -8.77 18.09 7.48
C PRO A 189 -8.91 18.62 8.91
N GLU A 190 -8.20 18.07 9.89
CA GLU A 190 -8.20 18.56 11.28
C GLU A 190 -7.49 19.90 11.42
N ILE A 191 -6.29 20.04 10.86
CA ILE A 191 -5.55 21.30 10.81
C ILE A 191 -6.41 22.40 10.19
N ARG A 192 -7.06 22.10 9.06
CA ARG A 192 -7.89 23.07 8.34
C ARG A 192 -9.14 23.49 9.11
N ARG A 193 -9.73 22.61 9.92
CA ARG A 193 -10.86 22.97 10.82
C ARG A 193 -10.45 23.90 11.95
N ASN A 194 -9.20 23.83 12.42
CA ASN A 194 -8.70 24.69 13.50
C ASN A 194 -8.25 26.07 13.02
N GLN A 195 -8.07 26.26 11.70
CA GLN A 195 -7.68 27.52 11.07
C GLN A 195 -8.87 28.33 10.50
N ALA A 196 -10.09 27.77 10.53
CA ALA A 196 -11.33 28.37 10.01
C ALA A 196 -12.18 28.97 11.14
#